data_AF-A0A0Q5PZX0-F1
#
_entry.id   AF-A0A0Q5PZX0-F1
#
_cell.length_a   1.000
_cell.length_b   1.000
_cell.length_c   1.000
_cell.angle_alpha   90.00
_cell.angle_beta   90.00
_cell.angle_gamma   90.00
#
_symmetry.space_group_name_H-M   'P 1'
#
loop_
_entity.id
_entity.type
_entity.pdbx_description
1 polymer ?
#
loop_
_entity_poly.entity_id
_entity_poly.type
_entity_poly.pdbx_seq_one_letter_code
_entity_poly.pdbx_strand_id
1 'polypeptide(L)'
;MKIFSTILLAIFLFTANSCEGQNKNSKFSHTKNEIMKEGNALPETNQSDKIALLKKSMLNYLKIAQPSYTKADVEMCIKLLEDYCVKTAASKSKNEGMEMVKITVEKLNDLNEKCNSELIETSEREQIADIIISESVNKGYSKPDDDITEEWREW
;
A
#
# COMPACT_ATOMS: atom_id res chain seq x y z
N MET A 1 -2.01 50.79 28.74
CA MET A 1 -1.28 51.57 27.73
C MET A 1 -1.37 50.81 26.41
N LYS A 2 -1.92 51.43 25.37
CA LYS A 2 -2.14 50.83 24.04
C LYS A 2 -0.81 50.72 23.31
N ILE A 3 -0.53 49.60 22.63
CA ILE A 3 0.00 49.64 21.27
C ILE A 3 -0.50 48.41 20.51
N PHE A 4 -1.32 48.66 19.49
CA PHE A 4 -1.71 47.69 18.48
C PHE A 4 -0.54 47.47 17.54
N SER A 5 -0.23 46.22 17.19
CA SER A 5 0.63 45.88 16.06
C SER A 5 -0.18 44.99 15.12
N THR A 6 -0.76 45.62 14.11
CA THR A 6 -1.34 44.98 12.93
C THR A 6 -0.25 44.82 11.86
N ILE A 7 -0.58 44.01 10.84
CA ILE A 7 0.10 43.83 9.53
C ILE A 7 1.06 42.61 9.55
N LEU A 8 0.96 41.60 8.66
CA LEU A 8 0.67 41.61 7.22
C LEU A 8 0.02 40.29 6.77
N LEU A 9 -1.08 40.38 6.02
CA LEU A 9 -1.69 39.26 5.30
C LEU A 9 -0.92 39.05 3.98
N ALA A 10 -0.26 37.90 3.81
CA ALA A 10 0.41 37.56 2.56
C ALA A 10 -0.59 36.91 1.59
N ILE A 11 -0.95 37.64 0.53
CA ILE A 11 -1.74 37.13 -0.59
C ILE A 11 -0.79 36.47 -1.58
N PHE A 12 -0.86 35.15 -1.74
CA PHE A 12 -0.22 34.43 -2.84
C PHE A 12 -1.03 34.64 -4.11
N LEU A 13 -0.45 35.37 -5.07
CA LEU A 13 -0.95 35.48 -6.44
C LEU A 13 -0.45 34.26 -7.23
N PHE A 14 -1.37 33.39 -7.66
CA PHE A 14 -1.10 32.40 -8.70
C PHE A 14 -1.18 33.08 -10.05
N THR A 15 -0.03 33.28 -10.71
CA THR A 15 0.01 33.60 -12.13
C THR A 15 0.00 32.30 -12.94
N ALA A 16 -1.10 32.06 -13.65
CA ALA A 16 -1.18 31.01 -14.66
C ALA A 16 -0.32 31.42 -15.86
N ASN A 17 0.84 30.79 -16.03
CA ASN A 17 1.55 30.81 -17.30
C ASN A 17 0.93 29.75 -18.21
N SER A 18 0.12 30.24 -19.15
CA SER A 18 -0.20 29.57 -20.41
C SER A 18 1.06 29.57 -21.29
N CYS A 19 1.55 28.40 -21.68
CA CYS A 19 2.43 28.25 -22.84
C CYS A 19 1.75 27.34 -23.84
N GLU A 20 1.43 27.94 -24.99
CA GLU A 20 0.88 27.30 -26.18
C GLU A 20 1.93 27.39 -27.30
N GLY A 21 2.14 26.28 -28.02
CA GLY A 21 2.84 26.20 -29.32
C GLY A 21 4.29 25.67 -29.27
N GLN A 22 4.76 24.76 -30.15
CA GLN A 22 4.24 24.22 -31.40
C GLN A 22 4.88 22.85 -31.74
N ASN A 23 4.02 21.91 -32.18
CA ASN A 23 4.06 21.15 -33.44
C ASN A 23 5.40 20.58 -33.98
N LYS A 24 5.50 19.24 -34.04
CA LYS A 24 5.97 18.53 -35.24
C LYS A 24 5.06 17.34 -35.59
N ASN A 25 4.51 17.41 -36.79
CA ASN A 25 3.71 16.43 -37.51
C ASN A 25 4.32 15.01 -37.56
N SER A 26 3.48 14.00 -37.32
CA SER A 26 3.33 12.88 -38.27
C SER A 26 1.89 12.33 -38.22
N LYS A 27 1.21 12.37 -39.36
CA LYS A 27 -0.17 11.93 -39.61
C LYS A 27 -0.36 10.44 -39.31
N PHE A 28 -1.45 10.11 -38.61
CA PHE A 28 -2.36 9.06 -39.09
C PHE A 28 -3.79 9.35 -38.61
N SER A 29 -4.69 9.56 -39.56
CA SER A 29 -6.11 9.77 -39.33
C SER A 29 -6.81 8.43 -39.14
N HIS A 30 -7.71 8.31 -38.15
CA HIS A 30 -9.08 7.90 -38.44
C HIS A 30 -10.01 8.22 -37.27
N THR A 31 -10.98 9.09 -37.55
CA THR A 31 -12.22 9.21 -36.79
C THR A 31 -12.98 7.89 -36.88
N LYS A 32 -13.34 7.31 -35.73
CA LYS A 32 -14.61 6.61 -35.53
C LYS A 32 -14.98 6.65 -34.05
N ASN A 33 -16.21 7.10 -33.81
CA ASN A 33 -16.89 7.05 -32.53
C ASN A 33 -16.91 5.61 -32.00
N GLU A 34 -16.35 5.37 -30.82
CA GLU A 34 -16.74 4.24 -29.98
C GLU A 34 -17.00 4.74 -28.56
N ILE A 35 -18.15 4.28 -28.08
CA ILE A 35 -18.76 4.52 -26.79
C ILE A 35 -17.75 4.18 -25.70
N MET A 36 -17.39 5.16 -24.86
CA MET A 36 -16.60 4.92 -23.66
C MET A 36 -17.42 4.06 -22.70
N LYS A 37 -17.11 2.76 -22.65
CA LYS A 37 -17.45 1.93 -21.51
C LYS A 37 -16.42 2.20 -20.41
N GLU A 38 -16.91 2.89 -19.40
CA GLU A 38 -16.43 2.82 -18.03
C GLU A 38 -16.29 1.36 -17.60
N GLY A 39 -15.16 1.02 -16.99
CA GLY A 39 -14.89 -0.31 -16.43
C GLY A 39 -13.60 -0.97 -16.94
N ASN A 40 -12.44 -0.37 -16.69
CA ASN A 40 -11.20 -1.13 -16.58
C ASN A 40 -10.89 -1.29 -15.09
N ALA A 41 -11.45 -2.35 -14.50
CA ALA A 41 -10.90 -2.89 -13.27
C ALA A 41 -9.42 -3.22 -13.54
N LEU A 42 -8.53 -2.74 -12.67
CA LEU A 42 -7.16 -3.23 -12.61
C LEU A 42 -7.22 -4.77 -12.58
N PRO A 43 -6.39 -5.50 -13.34
CA PRO A 43 -6.40 -6.95 -13.27
C PRO A 43 -6.24 -7.37 -11.81
N GLU A 44 -7.15 -8.21 -11.32
CA GLU A 44 -7.05 -8.78 -9.97
C GLU A 44 -5.68 -9.46 -9.86
N THR A 45 -4.76 -8.82 -9.11
CA THR A 45 -3.44 -9.37 -8.84
C THR A 45 -3.60 -10.46 -7.80
N ASN A 46 -3.07 -11.66 -8.10
CA ASN A 46 -3.09 -12.77 -7.16
C ASN A 46 -2.15 -12.47 -5.96
N GLN A 47 -2.28 -13.23 -4.87
CA GLN A 47 -1.49 -13.01 -3.65
C GLN A 47 0.02 -13.01 -3.90
N SER A 48 0.51 -13.89 -4.79
CA SER A 48 1.93 -13.97 -5.11
C SER A 48 2.44 -12.68 -5.76
N ASP A 49 1.63 -12.04 -6.61
CA ASP A 49 1.98 -10.78 -7.25
C ASP A 49 2.01 -9.63 -6.23
N LYS A 50 1.02 -9.57 -5.32
CA LYS A 50 1.00 -8.56 -4.24
C LYS A 50 2.22 -8.68 -3.33
N ILE A 51 2.55 -9.90 -2.89
CA ILE A 51 3.73 -10.18 -2.06
C ILE A 51 5.03 -9.84 -2.81
N ALA A 52 5.12 -10.16 -4.11
CA ALA A 52 6.29 -9.80 -4.93
C ALA A 52 6.46 -8.28 -5.09
N LEU A 53 5.36 -7.53 -5.24
CA LEU A 53 5.37 -6.07 -5.30
C LEU A 53 5.83 -5.46 -3.97
N LEU A 54 5.29 -5.95 -2.84
CA LEU A 54 5.73 -5.53 -1.50
C LEU A 54 7.22 -5.75 -1.32
N LYS A 55 7.71 -6.96 -1.61
CA LYS A 55 9.12 -7.31 -1.53
C LYS A 55 9.99 -6.36 -2.35
N LYS A 56 9.57 -6.06 -3.58
CA LYS A 56 10.26 -5.13 -4.46
C LYS A 56 10.28 -3.72 -3.88
N SER A 57 9.18 -3.24 -3.31
CA SER A 57 9.08 -1.94 -2.66
C SER A 57 10.09 -1.81 -1.52
N MET A 58 10.08 -2.76 -0.58
CA MET A 58 10.99 -2.80 0.56
C MET A 58 12.47 -2.86 0.12
N LEU A 59 12.82 -3.73 -0.83
CA LEU A 59 14.21 -3.83 -1.32
C LEU A 59 14.68 -2.56 -2.05
N ASN A 60 13.78 -1.87 -2.74
CA ASN A 60 14.11 -0.60 -3.36
C ASN A 60 14.37 0.49 -2.31
N TYR A 61 13.54 0.57 -1.27
CA TYR A 61 13.76 1.50 -0.17
C TYR A 61 15.07 1.21 0.56
N LEU A 62 15.35 -0.06 0.87
CA LEU A 62 16.62 -0.50 1.44
C LEU A 62 17.83 0.03 0.65
N LYS A 63 17.77 -0.03 -0.69
CA LYS A 63 18.85 0.44 -1.57
C LYS A 63 19.00 1.97 -1.57
N ILE A 64 17.90 2.71 -1.48
CA ILE A 64 17.89 4.17 -1.65
C ILE A 64 18.13 4.88 -0.31
N ALA A 65 17.44 4.46 0.75
CA ALA A 65 17.42 5.13 2.04
C ALA A 65 18.44 4.56 3.04
N GLN A 66 18.94 3.33 2.82
CA GLN A 66 19.85 2.64 3.75
C GLN A 66 19.35 2.62 5.21
N PRO A 67 18.12 2.14 5.46
CA PRO A 67 17.59 1.95 6.80
C PRO A 67 18.37 0.87 7.57
N SER A 68 18.07 0.73 8.86
CA SER A 68 18.72 -0.22 9.77
C SER A 68 18.34 -1.67 9.54
N TYR A 69 17.23 -1.94 8.84
CA TYR A 69 16.85 -3.31 8.48
C TYR A 69 17.68 -3.86 7.32
N THR A 70 17.70 -5.19 7.22
CA THR A 70 18.48 -5.92 6.22
C THR A 70 17.58 -6.62 5.21
N LYS A 71 18.19 -7.13 4.13
CA LYS A 71 17.49 -8.02 3.19
C LYS A 71 16.89 -9.22 3.91
N ALA A 72 17.53 -9.76 4.94
CA ALA A 72 17.01 -10.91 5.68
C ALA A 72 15.71 -10.57 6.41
N ASP A 73 15.58 -9.35 6.93
CA ASP A 73 14.36 -8.87 7.59
C ASP A 73 13.21 -8.73 6.59
N VAL A 74 13.50 -8.23 5.38
CA VAL A 74 12.53 -8.25 4.27
C VAL A 74 12.08 -9.68 3.97
N GLU A 75 13.00 -10.64 3.84
CA GLU A 75 12.63 -12.05 3.59
C GLU A 75 11.80 -12.65 4.73
N MET A 76 12.04 -12.25 5.98
CA MET A 76 11.23 -12.67 7.12
C MET A 76 9.81 -12.08 7.06
N CYS A 77 9.66 -10.81 6.71
CA CYS A 77 8.35 -10.19 6.48
C CYS A 77 7.56 -10.93 5.39
N ILE A 78 8.19 -11.19 4.24
CA ILE A 78 7.58 -11.92 3.13
C ILE A 78 7.16 -13.32 3.54
N LYS A 79 8.02 -14.04 4.28
CA LYS A 79 7.69 -15.37 4.77
C LYS A 79 6.49 -15.36 5.72
N LEU A 80 6.35 -14.36 6.59
CA LEU A 80 5.18 -14.25 7.47
C LEU A 80 3.87 -14.14 6.68
N LEU A 81 3.88 -13.36 5.60
CA LEU A 81 2.71 -13.17 4.73
C LEU A 81 2.41 -14.42 3.89
N GLU A 82 3.43 -15.06 3.34
CA GLU A 82 3.27 -16.34 2.62
C GLU A 82 2.70 -17.43 3.55
N ASP A 83 3.24 -17.54 4.77
CA ASP A 83 2.75 -18.45 5.80
C ASP A 83 1.28 -18.16 6.16
N TYR A 84 0.92 -16.88 6.28
CA TYR A 84 -0.46 -16.47 6.52
C TYR A 84 -1.37 -16.91 5.38
N CYS A 85 -1.00 -16.66 4.11
CA CYS A 85 -1.80 -17.07 2.96
C CYS A 85 -2.05 -18.58 2.95
N VAL A 86 -1.00 -19.38 3.15
CA VAL A 86 -1.12 -20.85 3.19
C VAL A 86 -2.01 -21.31 4.34
N LYS A 87 -1.83 -20.76 5.55
CA LYS A 87 -2.60 -21.18 6.74
C LYS A 87 -4.05 -20.75 6.67
N THR A 88 -4.34 -19.54 6.19
CA THR A 88 -5.70 -19.04 6.01
C THR A 88 -6.43 -19.81 4.92
N ALA A 89 -5.79 -20.10 3.79
CA ALA A 89 -6.36 -20.96 2.76
C ALA A 89 -6.72 -22.37 3.31
N ALA A 90 -5.88 -22.93 4.18
CA ALA A 90 -6.07 -24.24 4.80
C ALA A 90 -7.02 -24.27 6.01
N SER A 91 -7.34 -23.11 6.59
CA SER A 91 -8.20 -23.00 7.77
C SER A 91 -9.65 -23.45 7.49
N LYS A 92 -10.34 -23.87 8.55
CA LYS A 92 -11.65 -24.52 8.48
C LYS A 92 -12.78 -23.64 9.02
N SER A 93 -12.46 -22.56 9.71
CA SER A 93 -13.44 -21.65 10.28
C SER A 93 -12.96 -20.20 10.30
N LYS A 94 -13.91 -19.27 10.31
CA LYS A 94 -13.61 -17.85 10.47
C LYS A 94 -12.78 -17.56 11.72
N ASN A 95 -13.06 -18.24 12.84
CA ASN A 95 -12.31 -18.05 14.08
C ASN A 95 -10.84 -18.46 13.92
N GLU A 96 -10.56 -19.59 13.26
CA GLU A 96 -9.17 -19.98 12.95
C GLU A 96 -8.51 -18.94 12.03
N GLY A 97 -9.23 -18.42 11.03
CA GLY A 97 -8.72 -17.36 10.16
C GLY A 97 -8.39 -16.06 10.89
N MET A 98 -9.28 -15.59 11.77
CA MET A 98 -9.02 -14.37 12.57
C MET A 98 -7.88 -14.55 13.56
N GLU A 99 -7.71 -15.75 14.13
CA GLU A 99 -6.53 -16.07 14.93
C GLU A 99 -5.24 -16.00 14.09
N MET A 100 -5.26 -16.46 12.83
CA MET A 100 -4.11 -16.31 11.93
C MET A 100 -3.83 -14.84 11.60
N VAL A 101 -4.86 -14.01 11.43
CA VAL A 101 -4.70 -12.55 11.23
C VAL A 101 -3.95 -11.96 12.42
N LYS A 102 -4.48 -12.16 13.64
CA LYS A 102 -3.88 -11.67 14.87
C LYS A 102 -2.40 -12.08 14.98
N ILE A 103 -2.13 -13.39 14.91
CA ILE A 103 -0.76 -13.94 15.02
C ILE A 103 0.18 -13.32 13.99
N THR A 104 -0.31 -13.08 12.77
CA THR A 104 0.51 -12.51 11.69
C THR A 104 0.82 -11.05 11.96
N VAL A 105 -0.18 -10.26 12.36
CA VAL A 105 -0.01 -8.84 12.68
C VAL A 105 0.94 -8.66 13.88
N GLU A 106 0.75 -9.41 14.96
CA GLU A 106 1.64 -9.34 16.13
C GLU A 106 3.09 -9.69 15.76
N LYS A 107 3.32 -10.71 14.93
CA LYS A 107 4.67 -11.04 14.44
C LYS A 107 5.28 -9.98 13.53
N LEU A 108 4.45 -9.27 12.76
CA LEU A 108 4.90 -8.16 11.94
C LEU A 108 5.28 -6.95 12.79
N ASN A 109 4.51 -6.64 13.85
CA ASN A 109 4.87 -5.62 14.84
C ASN A 109 6.23 -5.98 15.49
N ASP A 110 6.38 -7.20 16.02
CA ASP A 110 7.63 -7.68 16.63
C ASP A 110 8.83 -7.57 15.69
N LEU A 111 8.63 -7.88 14.40
CA LEU A 111 9.69 -7.79 13.39
C LEU A 111 10.03 -6.33 13.09
N ASN A 112 9.02 -5.46 13.00
CA ASN A 112 9.23 -4.04 12.76
C ASN A 112 9.97 -3.39 13.94
N GLU A 113 9.59 -3.70 15.17
CA GLU A 113 10.24 -3.20 16.39
C GLU A 113 11.74 -3.61 16.42
N LYS A 114 12.06 -4.87 16.09
CA LYS A 114 13.46 -5.33 15.96
C LYS A 114 14.26 -4.58 14.91
N CYS A 115 13.57 -3.96 13.94
CA CYS A 115 14.13 -3.12 12.91
C CYS A 115 14.05 -1.61 13.25
N ASN A 116 13.94 -1.25 14.53
CA ASN A 116 13.77 0.13 14.99
C ASN A 116 12.56 0.85 14.37
N SER A 117 11.51 0.08 14.06
CA SER A 117 10.29 0.55 13.37
C SER A 117 10.51 1.09 11.95
N GLU A 118 11.64 0.80 11.30
CA GLU A 118 11.96 1.26 9.95
C GLU A 118 11.59 0.26 8.84
N LEU A 119 11.16 -0.96 9.17
CA LEU A 119 10.87 -2.01 8.16
C LEU A 119 9.54 -1.76 7.44
N ILE A 120 8.51 -1.31 8.18
CA ILE A 120 7.15 -1.11 7.68
C ILE A 120 6.83 0.40 7.58
N GLU A 121 7.20 0.97 6.43
CA GLU A 121 6.93 2.36 6.07
C GLU A 121 5.47 2.58 5.64
N THR A 122 5.05 3.84 5.51
CA THR A 122 3.65 4.21 5.19
C THR A 122 3.08 3.49 3.95
N SER A 123 3.89 3.29 2.90
CA SER A 123 3.45 2.58 1.70
C SER A 123 3.30 1.07 1.89
N GLU A 124 4.13 0.47 2.74
CA GLU A 124 4.17 -0.95 3.03
C GLU A 124 3.00 -1.33 3.96
N ARG A 125 2.59 -0.42 4.87
CA ARG A 125 1.41 -0.56 5.75
C ARG A 125 0.17 -0.96 4.95
N GLU A 126 -0.16 -0.19 3.92
CA GLU A 126 -1.33 -0.42 3.05
C GLU A 126 -1.20 -1.72 2.25
N GLN A 127 -0.01 -2.03 1.72
CA GLN A 127 0.22 -3.26 0.97
C GLN A 127 0.07 -4.51 1.84
N ILE A 128 0.59 -4.47 3.07
CA ILE A 128 0.49 -5.56 4.05
C ILE A 128 -0.97 -5.77 4.45
N ALA A 129 -1.70 -4.69 4.75
CA ALA A 129 -3.12 -4.76 5.08
C ALA A 129 -3.93 -5.37 3.93
N ASP A 130 -3.72 -4.92 2.69
CA ASP A 130 -4.41 -5.45 1.51
C ASP A 130 -4.12 -6.94 1.28
N ILE A 131 -2.88 -7.40 1.45
CA ILE A 131 -2.54 -8.84 1.37
C ILE A 131 -3.35 -9.64 2.40
N ILE A 132 -3.35 -9.18 3.67
CA ILE A 132 -4.03 -9.90 4.76
C ILE A 132 -5.56 -9.92 4.56
N ILE A 133 -6.14 -8.75 4.25
CA ILE A 133 -7.58 -8.57 4.04
C ILE A 133 -8.04 -9.37 2.83
N SER A 134 -7.36 -9.24 1.68
CA SER A 134 -7.79 -9.89 0.45
C SER A 134 -7.77 -11.42 0.55
N GLU A 135 -6.84 -12.02 1.29
CA GLU A 135 -6.87 -13.48 1.50
C GLU A 135 -8.01 -13.90 2.43
N SER A 136 -8.31 -13.13 3.47
CA SER A 136 -9.46 -13.37 4.33
C SER A 136 -10.78 -13.23 3.56
N VAL A 137 -10.88 -12.26 2.64
CA VAL A 137 -12.01 -12.10 1.72
C VAL A 137 -12.13 -13.30 0.78
N ASN A 138 -11.03 -13.74 0.17
CA ASN A 138 -11.01 -14.92 -0.71
C ASN A 138 -11.54 -16.18 0.01
N LYS A 139 -11.23 -16.30 1.30
CA LYS A 139 -11.70 -17.39 2.16
C LYS A 139 -13.15 -17.22 2.65
N GLY A 140 -13.72 -16.03 2.51
CA GLY A 140 -15.07 -15.69 2.95
C GLY A 140 -15.17 -15.34 4.44
N TYR A 141 -14.08 -14.90 5.08
CA TYR A 141 -14.03 -14.60 6.51
C TYR A 141 -14.22 -13.12 6.84
N SER A 142 -13.97 -12.23 5.89
CA SER A 142 -14.18 -10.79 6.01
C SER A 142 -14.81 -10.21 4.74
N LYS A 143 -15.23 -8.95 4.81
CA LYS A 143 -15.62 -8.16 3.63
C LYS A 143 -14.43 -7.34 3.11
N PRO A 144 -14.45 -6.89 1.85
CA PRO A 144 -13.39 -6.06 1.27
C PRO A 144 -13.13 -4.74 2.00
N ASP A 145 -14.15 -4.19 2.67
CA ASP A 145 -14.11 -2.92 3.40
C ASP A 145 -13.83 -3.08 4.90
N ASP A 146 -13.73 -4.31 5.41
CA ASP A 146 -13.40 -4.58 6.81
C ASP A 146 -11.86 -4.62 6.98
N ASP A 147 -11.27 -3.61 7.64
CA ASP A 147 -9.88 -3.68 8.08
C ASP A 147 -9.74 -4.59 9.31
N ILE A 148 -9.68 -5.88 9.05
CA ILE A 148 -9.53 -6.92 10.08
C ILE A 148 -8.18 -6.89 10.79
N THR A 149 -7.25 -6.02 10.41
CA THR A 149 -5.91 -5.98 11.03
C THR A 149 -5.78 -4.86 12.06
N GLU A 150 -6.66 -3.86 12.01
CA GLU A 150 -6.58 -2.64 12.83
C GLU A 150 -6.48 -2.91 14.34
N GLU A 151 -7.20 -3.91 14.85
CA GLU A 151 -7.25 -4.23 16.28
C GLU A 151 -5.87 -4.56 16.89
N TRP A 152 -4.99 -5.22 16.13
CA TRP A 152 -3.70 -5.72 16.62
C TRP A 152 -2.50 -4.95 16.07
N ARG A 153 -2.76 -3.99 15.21
CA ARG A 153 -1.76 -3.30 14.42
C ARG A 153 -1.14 -2.17 15.22
N GLU A 154 0.15 -2.29 15.48
CA GLU A 154 0.96 -1.25 16.12
C GLU A 154 1.82 -0.53 15.08
N TRP A 155 2.35 -1.33 14.14
CA TRP A 155 3.32 -0.95 13.10
C TRP A 155 4.46 -0.08 13.63
#